data_AF-A0A7V2VLA3-F1
#
_entry.id   AF-A0A7V2VLA3-F1
#
_cell.length_a   1.000
_cell.length_b   1.000
_cell.length_c   1.000
_cell.angle_alpha   90.00
_cell.angle_beta   90.00
_cell.angle_gamma   90.00
#
_symmetry.space_group_name_H-M   'P 1'
#
loop_
_entity.id
_entity.type
_entity.pdbx_description
1 polymer ?
#
loop_
_entity_poly.entity_id
_entity_poly.type
_entity_poly.pdbx_seq_one_letter_code
_entity_poly.pdbx_strand_id
1 'polypeptide(L)' 'SVCAEMRFRPELALARLQLAELLLEHYLDEKKEALEHLDLAIKEFQDMKMQPSLERALRHKEILKA' A
#
# COMPACT_ATOMS: atom_id res chain seq x y z
N SER A 1 -7.85 13.66 22.93
CA SER A 1 -6.72 12.84 22.43
C SER A 1 -6.16 13.49 21.18
N VAL A 2 -4.86 13.79 21.19
CA VAL A 2 -4.11 14.10 19.97
C VAL A 2 -4.32 12.93 18.99
N CYS A 3 -4.50 13.17 17.70
CA CYS A 3 -4.92 12.21 16.64
C CYS A 3 -6.40 12.25 16.18
N ALA A 4 -7.08 13.40 16.26
CA ALA A 4 -8.34 13.61 15.53
C ALA A 4 -8.21 14.57 14.32
N GLU A 5 -7.05 15.22 14.12
CA GLU A 5 -6.90 16.34 13.17
C GLU A 5 -5.94 16.08 12.00
N MET A 6 -5.42 14.86 11.82
CA MET A 6 -4.68 14.53 10.61
C MET A 6 -5.63 13.89 9.61
N ARG A 7 -5.99 14.66 8.57
CA ARG A 7 -6.76 14.21 7.38
C ARG A 7 -6.11 12.99 6.71
N PHE A 8 -4.82 12.77 6.97
CA PHE A 8 -3.99 11.72 6.42
C PHE A 8 -3.55 10.73 7.50
N ARG A 9 -3.61 9.43 7.19
CA ARG A 9 -3.26 8.32 8.10
C ARG A 9 -2.10 7.53 7.49
N PRO A 10 -0.87 8.09 7.45
CA PRO A 10 0.26 7.47 6.77
C PRO A 10 0.59 6.08 7.33
N GLU A 11 0.40 5.85 8.63
CA GLU A 11 0.60 4.55 9.28
C GLU A 11 -0.33 3.48 8.71
N LEU A 12 -1.58 3.85 8.39
CA LEU A 12 -2.54 2.94 7.76
C LEU A 12 -2.12 2.61 6.33
N ALA A 13 -1.67 3.59 5.55
CA ALA A 13 -1.21 3.36 4.18
C ALA A 13 0.07 2.50 4.14
N LEU A 14 0.99 2.72 5.07
CA LEU A 14 2.20 1.91 5.24
C LEU A 14 1.85 0.48 5.67
N ALA A 15 0.93 0.30 6.62
CA ALA A 15 0.47 -1.03 7.03
C ALA A 15 -0.16 -1.80 5.86
N ARG A 16 -0.91 -1.11 4.99
CA ARG A 16 -1.47 -1.73 3.77
C ARG A 16 -0.40 -2.18 2.79
N LEU A 17 0.63 -1.36 2.58
CA LEU A 17 1.76 -1.74 1.73
C LEU A 17 2.47 -2.98 2.28
N GLN A 18 2.78 -2.99 3.57
CA GLN A 18 3.46 -4.12 4.21
C GLN A 18 2.62 -5.40 4.19
N LEU A 19 1.30 -5.29 4.38
CA LEU A 19 0.39 -6.43 4.28
C LEU A 19 0.37 -6.98 2.85
N ALA A 20 0.28 -6.11 1.84
CA ALA A 20 0.33 -6.55 0.46
C ALA A 20 1.64 -7.27 0.13
N GLU A 21 2.78 -6.75 0.58
CA GLU A 21 4.08 -7.41 0.39
C GLU A 21 4.10 -8.81 1.01
N LEU A 22 3.63 -8.94 2.25
CA LEU A 22 3.56 -10.23 2.95
C LEU A 22 2.67 -11.25 2.20
N LEU A 23 1.52 -10.79 1.70
CA LEU A 23 0.61 -11.64 0.92
C LEU A 23 1.26 -12.10 -0.38
N LEU A 24 2.01 -11.24 -1.06
CA LEU A 24 2.70 -11.59 -2.30
C LEU A 24 3.88 -12.56 -2.08
N GLU A 25 4.58 -12.44 -0.95
CA GLU A 25 5.71 -13.31 -0.61
C GLU A 25 5.27 -14.72 -0.19
N HIS A 26 4.16 -14.85 0.54
CA HIS A 26 3.80 -16.12 1.19
C HIS A 26 2.49 -16.75 0.70
N TYR A 27 1.57 -15.96 0.13
CA TYR A 27 0.20 -16.38 -0.14
C TYR A 27 -0.21 -16.07 -1.60
N LEU A 28 0.32 -16.86 -2.54
CA LEU A 28 0.09 -16.67 -3.98
C LEU A 28 -1.39 -16.79 -4.40
N ASP A 29 -2.23 -17.46 -3.62
CA ASP A 29 -3.70 -17.52 -3.82
C ASP A 29 -4.39 -16.20 -3.45
N GLU A 30 -3.77 -15.39 -2.58
CA GLU A 30 -4.32 -14.11 -2.08
C GLU A 30 -3.82 -12.90 -2.88
N LYS A 31 -3.28 -13.11 -4.08
CA LYS A 31 -2.83 -12.05 -5.00
C LYS A 31 -3.89 -10.98 -5.24
N LYS A 32 -5.16 -11.37 -5.29
CA LYS A 32 -6.27 -10.43 -5.46
C LYS A 32 -6.37 -9.46 -4.28
N GLU A 33 -6.31 -9.97 -3.06
CA GLU A 33 -6.38 -9.16 -1.84
C GLU A 33 -5.13 -8.26 -1.71
N ALA A 34 -3.95 -8.80 -2.05
CA ALA A 34 -2.72 -8.01 -2.11
C ALA A 34 -2.83 -6.84 -3.10
N LEU A 35 -3.42 -7.06 -4.27
CA LEU A 35 -3.66 -6.00 -5.26
C LEU A 35 -4.62 -4.93 -4.73
N GLU A 36 -5.69 -5.30 -4.04
CA GLU A 36 -6.63 -4.35 -3.42
C GLU A 36 -5.93 -3.48 -2.38
N HIS A 37 -5.06 -4.07 -1.55
CA HIS A 37 -4.25 -3.32 -0.60
C HIS A 37 -3.23 -2.40 -1.28
N LEU A 38 -2.58 -2.83 -2.37
CA LEU A 38 -1.68 -1.98 -3.15
C LEU A 38 -2.39 -0.79 -3.78
N ASP A 39 -3.57 -0.99 -4.39
CA ASP A 39 -4.33 0.10 -5.02
C ASP A 39 -4.75 1.16 -4.01
N LEU A 40 -5.20 0.74 -2.82
CA LEU A 40 -5.53 1.65 -1.72
C LEU A 40 -4.28 2.39 -1.22
N ALA A 41 -3.17 1.69 -0.99
CA ALA A 41 -1.94 2.30 -0.51
C ALA A 41 -1.37 3.33 -1.52
N ILE A 42 -1.41 3.02 -2.82
CA ILE A 42 -0.97 3.93 -3.90
C ILE A 42 -1.78 5.23 -3.86
N LYS A 43 -3.10 5.15 -3.79
CA LYS A 43 -3.98 6.32 -3.74
C LYS A 43 -3.67 7.20 -2.52
N GLU A 44 -3.52 6.58 -1.36
CA GLU A 44 -3.20 7.28 -0.11
C GLU A 44 -1.80 7.93 -0.19
N PHE A 45 -0.78 7.24 -0.70
CA PHE A 45 0.55 7.81 -0.87
C PHE A 45 0.59 8.95 -1.89
N GLN A 46 -0.21 8.89 -2.96
CA GLN A 46 -0.34 9.98 -3.93
C GLN A 46 -0.93 11.24 -3.28
N ASP A 47 -2.02 11.09 -2.51
CA ASP A 47 -2.67 12.21 -1.83
C ASP A 47 -1.74 12.85 -0.77
N MET A 48 -1.03 12.00 -0.03
CA MET A 48 -0.03 12.41 0.96
C MET A 48 1.32 12.83 0.37
N LYS A 49 1.53 12.71 -0.96
CA LYS A 49 2.81 12.97 -1.65
C LYS A 49 3.99 12.17 -1.10
N MET A 50 3.77 10.95 -0.61
CA MET A 50 4.80 10.06 -0.06
C MET A 50 5.54 9.30 -1.17
N GLN A 51 6.33 10.02 -1.96
CA GLN A 51 7.09 9.49 -3.12
C GLN A 51 7.82 8.15 -2.88
N PRO A 52 8.67 7.97 -1.84
CA PRO A 52 9.41 6.71 -1.68
C PRO A 52 8.49 5.50 -1.45
N SER A 53 7.40 5.68 -0.71
CA SER A 53 6.41 4.63 -0.48
C SER A 53 5.55 4.37 -1.71
N LEU A 54 5.23 5.43 -2.46
CA LEU A 54 4.50 5.35 -3.73
C LEU A 54 5.30 4.56 -4.78
N GLU A 55 6.58 4.88 -4.97
CA GLU A 55 7.46 4.18 -5.91
C GLU A 55 7.56 2.69 -5.56
N ARG A 56 7.71 2.37 -4.28
CA ARG A 56 7.76 0.98 -3.80
C ARG A 56 6.45 0.23 -4.08
N ALA A 57 5.30 0.84 -3.80
CA ALA A 57 4.00 0.23 -4.09
C ALA A 57 3.75 0.01 -5.59
N LEU A 58 4.19 0.96 -6.43
CA LEU A 58 4.08 0.86 -7.88
C LEU A 58 4.93 -0.29 -8.44
N ARG A 59 6.17 -0.47 -7.97
CA ARG A 59 7.03 -1.59 -8.41
C ARG A 59 6.37 -2.94 -8.15
N HIS A 60 5.78 -3.15 -6.97
CA HIS A 60 5.06 -4.39 -6.64
C HIS A 60 3.86 -4.61 -7.57
N LYS A 61 3.13 -3.54 -7.90
CA LYS A 61 2.00 -3.63 -8.84
C LYS A 61 2.45 -3.96 -10.26
N GLU A 62 3.61 -3.47 -10.71
CA GLU A 62 4.18 -3.81 -12.02
C GLU A 62 4.61 -5.28 -12.09
N ILE A 63 5.24 -5.80 -11.03
CA ILE A 63 5.66 -7.22 -10.94
C ILE A 63 4.45 -8.16 -11.10
N LEU A 64 3.28 -7.77 -10.60
CA LEU A 64 2.06 -8.59 -10.67
C LEU A 64 1.34 -8.54 -12.03
N LYS A 65 1.66 -7.55 -12.86
CA LYS A 65 1.09 -7.40 -14.20
C LYS A 65 1.94 -8.04 -15.30
N ALA A 66 3.20 -8.34 -14.99
CA ALA A 66 4.14 -9.06 -15.87
C ALA A 66 3.84 -10.57 -15.86
#